data_AF-A0ABD0PBL6-F1
#
_entry.id   AF-A0ABD0PBL6-F1
#
_cell.length_a   1.000
_cell.length_b   1.000
_cell.length_c   1.000
_cell.angle_alpha   90.00
_cell.angle_beta   90.00
_cell.angle_gamma   90.00
#
_symmetry.space_group_name_H-M   'P 1'
#
loop_
_entity.id
_entity.type
_entity.pdbx_description
1 polymer ?
#
loop_
_entity_poly.entity_id
_entity_poly.type
_entity_poly.pdbx_seq_one_letter_code
_entity_poly.pdbx_strand_id
1 'polypeptide(L)'
;RAVWCAHVEGWTTLHTNCLQSTRPANQQSCFRVCDWHKDLYDWRLGAWNQCVPISLRTGRTGVCLQGEEGIQTREVNCVLKADGSAADDAICEYFEPKPRQEQACLIPCPQDCVVTEFTPWTTCSKTCGLGLQNRVRSVVAPPLFGGLPCPNLTEFQTAERPECKLPSLPPPPTSSATPSRTARQARRRKGKERKGNRDPEMRELIKSKRNRNRLNRLEDDLWNIEIGYQYRQVVCVHRNGSTVSL
;
A
#
# COMPACT_ATOMS: atom_id res chain seq x y z
N ARG A 1 -35.46 18.12 18.98
CA ARG A 1 -36.29 17.30 19.91
C ARG A 1 -35.96 17.72 21.32
N ALA A 2 -36.93 17.77 22.24
CA ALA A 2 -36.62 17.91 23.66
C ALA A 2 -36.08 16.56 24.17
N VAL A 3 -35.02 16.60 24.98
CA VAL A 3 -34.41 15.42 25.59
C VAL A 3 -34.55 15.59 27.10
N TRP A 4 -35.04 14.56 27.77
CA TRP A 4 -35.18 14.50 29.23
C TRP A 4 -34.44 13.28 29.74
N CYS A 5 -33.89 13.37 30.96
CA CYS A 5 -33.34 12.20 31.63
C CYS A 5 -34.43 11.47 32.36
N ALA A 6 -34.51 10.16 32.12
CA ALA A 6 -35.38 9.26 32.84
C ALA A 6 -34.53 8.27 33.64
N HIS A 7 -34.94 8.03 34.88
CA HIS A 7 -34.45 6.94 35.71
C HIS A 7 -35.01 5.61 35.18
N VAL A 8 -34.29 4.51 35.39
CA VAL A 8 -34.72 3.16 34.96
C VAL A 8 -36.06 2.71 35.57
N GLU A 9 -36.46 3.34 36.67
CA GLU A 9 -37.75 3.11 37.34
C GLU A 9 -38.88 4.01 36.80
N GLY A 10 -38.63 4.79 35.73
CA GLY A 10 -39.65 5.58 35.02
C GLY A 10 -39.78 7.05 35.42
N TRP A 11 -39.01 7.54 36.41
CA TRP A 11 -39.06 8.93 36.86
C TRP A 11 -38.23 9.86 35.96
N THR A 12 -38.77 11.00 35.55
CA THR A 12 -38.01 12.01 34.77
C THR A 12 -37.41 13.09 35.66
N THR A 13 -36.16 13.51 35.38
CA THR A 13 -35.46 14.59 36.10
C THR A 13 -35.09 15.75 35.17
N LEU A 14 -34.68 16.87 35.75
CA LEU A 14 -34.17 18.04 35.03
C LEU A 14 -32.94 17.67 34.19
N HIS A 15 -32.86 18.25 32.99
CA HIS A 15 -31.79 17.99 32.01
C HIS A 15 -30.37 18.23 32.56
N THR A 16 -30.21 19.08 33.58
CA THR A 16 -28.93 19.35 34.26
C THR A 16 -28.39 18.16 35.04
N ASN A 17 -29.24 17.23 35.45
CA ASN A 17 -28.89 16.06 36.24
C ASN A 17 -28.46 14.86 35.38
N CYS A 18 -28.51 15.03 34.05
CA CYS A 18 -28.03 14.04 33.09
C CYS A 18 -26.50 13.98 33.04
N LEU A 19 -25.96 12.77 32.86
CA LEU A 19 -24.60 12.60 32.38
C LEU A 19 -24.44 13.29 31.02
N GLN A 20 -23.60 14.33 30.98
CA GLN A 20 -23.40 15.13 29.76
C GLN A 20 -22.75 14.32 28.63
N SER A 21 -21.96 13.30 28.97
CA SER A 21 -21.26 12.41 28.04
C SER A 21 -22.19 11.50 27.25
N THR A 22 -23.33 11.10 27.82
CA THR A 22 -24.31 10.20 27.18
C THR A 22 -25.47 10.97 26.53
N ARG A 23 -25.46 12.30 26.61
CA ARG A 23 -26.49 13.16 26.04
C ARG A 23 -26.51 13.02 24.51
N PRO A 24 -27.61 12.54 23.91
CA PRO A 24 -27.74 12.53 22.46
C PRO A 24 -27.82 13.98 21.93
N ALA A 25 -27.35 14.19 20.70
CA ALA A 25 -27.40 15.50 20.07
C ALA A 25 -28.83 16.09 20.11
N ASN A 26 -28.91 17.35 20.54
CA ASN A 26 -30.14 18.14 20.63
C ASN A 26 -30.73 18.45 19.24
N GLN A 27 -29.88 18.45 18.22
CA GLN A 27 -30.22 18.61 16.82
C GLN A 27 -29.86 17.34 16.04
N GLN A 28 -30.76 16.90 15.18
CA GLN A 28 -30.51 15.86 14.18
C GLN A 28 -30.82 16.45 12.81
N SER A 29 -30.00 16.11 11.81
CA SER A 29 -30.29 16.45 10.42
C SER A 29 -31.64 15.80 10.05
N CYS A 30 -32.59 16.61 9.58
CA CYS A 30 -33.93 16.17 9.22
C CYS A 30 -34.01 15.80 7.74
N PHE A 31 -32.92 15.25 7.19
CA PHE A 31 -32.88 14.86 5.79
C PHE A 31 -33.61 13.52 5.63
N ARG A 32 -34.68 13.50 4.83
CA ARG A 32 -35.32 12.27 4.38
C ARG A 32 -35.14 12.17 2.87
N VAL A 33 -34.80 10.97 2.43
CA VAL A 33 -34.75 10.67 1.00
C VAL A 33 -36.19 10.70 0.48
N CYS A 34 -36.41 11.45 -0.61
CA CYS A 34 -37.67 11.56 -1.31
C CYS A 34 -37.54 10.86 -2.66
N ASP A 35 -38.62 10.35 -3.24
CA ASP A 35 -38.57 9.54 -4.47
C ASP A 35 -37.92 10.26 -5.67
N TRP A 36 -38.07 11.58 -5.79
CA TRP A 36 -37.42 12.37 -6.85
C TRP A 36 -35.89 12.41 -6.75
N HIS A 37 -35.29 12.07 -5.60
CA HIS A 37 -33.84 11.92 -5.50
C HIS A 37 -33.30 10.77 -6.36
N LYS A 38 -34.13 9.78 -6.71
CA LYS A 38 -33.73 8.67 -7.58
C LYS A 38 -33.18 9.14 -8.92
N ASP A 39 -33.75 10.21 -9.46
CA ASP A 39 -33.34 10.74 -10.76
C ASP A 39 -32.09 11.63 -10.66
N LEU A 40 -31.73 12.09 -9.46
CA LEU A 40 -30.63 13.02 -9.23
C LEU A 40 -29.35 12.37 -8.73
N TYR A 41 -29.43 11.22 -8.06
CA TYR A 41 -28.29 10.56 -7.44
C TYR A 41 -28.04 9.19 -8.05
N ASP A 42 -26.77 8.79 -8.09
CA ASP A 42 -26.38 7.47 -8.58
C ASP A 42 -25.16 6.94 -7.82
N TRP A 43 -25.00 5.62 -7.82
CA TRP A 43 -23.78 4.98 -7.36
C TRP A 43 -22.66 5.20 -8.37
N ARG A 44 -21.62 5.91 -7.96
CA ARG A 44 -20.37 5.99 -8.73
C ARG A 44 -19.43 4.88 -8.28
N LEU A 45 -19.04 4.04 -9.25
CA LEU A 45 -18.09 2.96 -9.06
C LEU A 45 -16.70 3.39 -9.52
N GLY A 46 -15.73 3.32 -8.63
CA GLY A 46 -14.32 3.42 -8.97
C GLY A 46 -13.80 2.17 -9.69
N ALA A 47 -12.61 2.28 -10.25
CA ALA A 47 -11.88 1.13 -10.77
C ALA A 47 -11.48 0.20 -9.62
N TRP A 48 -11.42 -1.11 -9.90
CA TRP A 48 -10.79 -2.06 -8.99
C TRP A 48 -9.30 -1.75 -8.88
N ASN A 49 -8.78 -1.79 -7.65
CA ASN A 49 -7.35 -1.71 -7.42
C ASN A 49 -6.64 -2.98 -7.90
N GLN A 50 -5.30 -2.99 -7.79
CA GLN A 50 -4.53 -4.19 -8.07
C GLN A 50 -4.88 -5.31 -7.07
N CYS A 51 -4.95 -6.55 -7.55
CA CYS A 51 -5.20 -7.72 -6.71
C CYS A 51 -4.11 -7.88 -5.64
N VAL A 52 -4.48 -7.90 -4.37
CA VAL A 52 -3.57 -8.02 -3.23
C VAL A 52 -3.72 -9.41 -2.59
N PRO A 53 -2.64 -10.15 -2.31
CA PRO A 53 -2.73 -11.50 -1.75
C PRO A 53 -3.33 -11.50 -0.34
N ILE A 54 -4.15 -12.50 -0.03
CA ILE A 54 -4.75 -12.70 1.31
C ILE A 54 -3.70 -13.26 2.31
N SER A 55 -2.62 -13.84 1.79
CA SER A 55 -1.62 -14.62 2.52
C SER A 55 -0.66 -13.79 3.40
N LEU A 56 -1.07 -13.61 4.65
CA LEU A 56 -0.17 -13.54 5.82
C LEU A 56 -0.59 -14.52 6.96
N ARG A 57 -1.57 -15.40 6.72
CA ARG A 57 -2.16 -16.26 7.79
C ARG A 57 -1.72 -17.71 7.79
N THR A 58 -1.15 -18.22 6.71
CA THR A 58 -0.61 -19.58 6.66
C THR A 58 0.81 -19.51 6.13
N GLY A 59 1.80 -19.69 7.02
CA GLY A 59 3.22 -19.73 6.67
C GLY A 59 3.55 -20.90 5.74
N ARG A 60 3.17 -20.79 4.47
CA ARG A 60 3.55 -21.73 3.41
C ARG A 60 4.65 -21.08 2.58
N THR A 61 5.87 -21.51 2.84
CA THR A 61 7.02 -21.39 1.92
C THR A 61 6.85 -22.42 0.79
N GLY A 62 5.80 -22.27 -0.01
CA GLY A 62 5.47 -23.20 -1.10
C GLY A 62 5.57 -22.51 -2.46
N VAL A 63 6.09 -23.24 -3.44
CA VAL A 63 6.08 -22.84 -4.86
C VAL A 63 4.64 -22.54 -5.28
N CYS A 64 4.41 -21.40 -5.93
CA CYS A 64 3.11 -21.05 -6.49
C CYS A 64 2.81 -21.98 -7.68
N LEU A 65 1.82 -22.86 -7.55
CA LEU A 65 1.44 -23.83 -8.59
C LEU A 65 0.16 -23.46 -9.35
N GLN A 66 -0.79 -22.76 -8.70
CA GLN A 66 -2.12 -22.50 -9.27
C GLN A 66 -2.56 -21.03 -9.14
N GLY A 67 -1.62 -20.13 -8.85
CA GLY A 67 -1.88 -18.74 -8.51
C GLY A 67 -2.13 -18.54 -7.02
N GLU A 68 -2.04 -17.29 -6.57
CA GLU A 68 -2.35 -16.89 -5.21
C GLU A 68 -3.74 -16.23 -5.16
N GLU A 69 -4.52 -16.57 -4.13
CA GLU A 69 -5.80 -15.92 -3.89
C GLU A 69 -5.58 -14.50 -3.36
N GLY A 70 -6.27 -13.54 -3.97
CA GLY A 70 -6.22 -12.15 -3.59
C GLY A 70 -7.60 -11.50 -3.47
N ILE A 71 -7.60 -10.28 -2.96
CA ILE A 71 -8.77 -9.41 -2.87
C ILE A 71 -8.46 -8.11 -3.61
N GLN A 72 -9.44 -7.64 -4.38
CA GLN A 72 -9.48 -6.29 -4.93
C GLN A 72 -10.54 -5.47 -4.19
N THR A 73 -10.25 -4.19 -4.00
CA THR A 73 -11.18 -3.20 -3.48
C THR A 73 -11.39 -2.08 -4.51
N ARG A 74 -12.57 -1.47 -4.48
CA ARG A 74 -12.90 -0.27 -5.27
C ARG A 74 -13.67 0.72 -4.42
N GLU A 75 -13.62 1.98 -4.82
CA GLU A 75 -14.46 3.01 -4.23
C GLU A 75 -15.90 2.90 -4.75
N VAL A 76 -16.87 3.06 -3.84
CA VAL A 76 -18.30 3.05 -4.15
C VAL A 76 -18.92 4.19 -3.35
N ASN A 77 -19.26 5.28 -4.05
CA ASN A 77 -19.75 6.50 -3.43
C ASN A 77 -21.06 6.93 -4.09
N CYS A 78 -22.02 7.40 -3.30
CA CYS A 78 -23.19 8.06 -3.83
C CYS A 78 -22.80 9.46 -4.36
N VAL A 79 -23.22 9.80 -5.57
CA VAL A 79 -22.90 11.10 -6.18
C VAL A 79 -24.12 11.75 -6.82
N LEU A 80 -24.12 13.08 -6.88
CA LEU A 80 -25.08 13.82 -7.69
C LEU A 80 -24.75 13.66 -9.18
N LYS A 81 -25.72 13.27 -10.01
CA LYS A 81 -25.54 13.04 -11.46
C LYS A 81 -25.12 14.30 -12.23
N ALA A 82 -25.51 15.49 -11.75
CA ALA A 82 -25.27 16.76 -12.44
C ALA A 82 -23.79 17.16 -12.49
N ASP A 83 -23.06 17.02 -11.39
CA ASP A 83 -21.67 17.50 -11.24
C ASP A 83 -20.71 16.44 -10.68
N GLY A 84 -21.24 15.30 -10.22
CA GLY A 84 -20.45 14.24 -9.61
C GLY A 84 -20.01 14.52 -8.19
N SER A 85 -20.59 15.51 -7.52
CA SER A 85 -20.31 15.81 -6.11
C SER A 85 -20.71 14.64 -5.21
N ALA A 86 -19.88 14.37 -4.19
CA ALA A 86 -20.14 13.31 -3.22
C ALA A 86 -21.36 13.65 -2.36
N ALA A 87 -22.24 12.66 -2.19
CA ALA A 87 -23.44 12.73 -1.39
C ALA A 87 -23.40 11.66 -0.28
N ASP A 88 -24.35 11.73 0.65
CA ASP A 88 -24.49 10.71 1.68
C ASP A 88 -24.95 9.38 1.05
N ASP A 89 -24.24 8.29 1.37
CA ASP A 89 -24.53 6.95 0.85
C ASP A 89 -25.97 6.49 1.16
N ALA A 90 -26.56 6.98 2.26
CA ALA A 90 -27.94 6.68 2.62
C ALA A 90 -28.96 7.15 1.56
N ILE A 91 -28.60 8.15 0.73
CA ILE A 91 -29.44 8.61 -0.38
C ILE A 91 -29.58 7.53 -1.43
N CYS A 92 -28.45 6.99 -1.90
CA CYS A 92 -28.45 5.98 -2.94
C CYS A 92 -28.90 4.62 -2.41
N GLU A 93 -28.50 4.26 -1.17
CA GLU A 93 -28.88 2.99 -0.52
C GLU A 93 -30.39 2.84 -0.31
N TYR A 94 -31.10 3.96 -0.16
CA TYR A 94 -32.56 3.97 -0.09
C TYR A 94 -33.22 3.44 -1.38
N PHE A 95 -32.60 3.64 -2.55
CA PHE A 95 -33.15 3.21 -3.84
C PHE A 95 -32.57 1.89 -4.31
N GLU A 96 -31.26 1.71 -4.15
CA GLU A 96 -30.54 0.53 -4.63
C GLU A 96 -29.45 0.13 -3.63
N PRO A 97 -29.28 -1.17 -3.35
CA PRO A 97 -28.29 -1.63 -2.38
C PRO A 97 -26.89 -1.20 -2.80
N LYS A 98 -26.07 -0.82 -1.81
CA LYS A 98 -24.69 -0.40 -2.07
C LYS A 98 -23.93 -1.50 -2.83
N PRO A 99 -23.39 -1.20 -4.03
CA PRO A 99 -22.62 -2.18 -4.80
C PRO A 99 -21.43 -2.72 -4.02
N ARG A 100 -20.99 -3.95 -4.36
CA ARG A 100 -19.85 -4.58 -3.69
C ARG A 100 -18.58 -3.71 -3.84
N GLN A 101 -17.95 -3.44 -2.70
CA GLN A 101 -16.67 -2.73 -2.64
C GLN A 101 -15.46 -3.67 -2.77
N GLU A 102 -15.69 -4.98 -2.62
CA GLU A 102 -14.68 -6.02 -2.54
C GLU A 102 -15.02 -7.19 -3.46
N GLN A 103 -14.00 -7.75 -4.11
CA GLN A 103 -14.13 -8.97 -4.90
C GLN A 103 -12.87 -9.84 -4.79
N ALA A 104 -13.07 -11.15 -4.93
CA ALA A 104 -11.97 -12.10 -5.04
C ALA A 104 -11.29 -12.00 -6.42
N CYS A 105 -9.99 -12.24 -6.44
CA CYS A 105 -9.19 -12.23 -7.65
C CYS A 105 -8.07 -13.29 -7.53
N LEU A 106 -7.52 -13.68 -8.68
CA LEU A 106 -6.40 -14.62 -8.75
C LEU A 106 -5.15 -13.87 -9.21
N ILE A 107 -4.08 -13.99 -8.43
CA ILE A 107 -2.77 -13.47 -8.76
C ILE A 107 -2.01 -14.59 -9.47
N PRO A 108 -1.64 -14.43 -10.75
CA PRO A 108 -0.88 -15.44 -11.47
C PRO A 108 0.49 -15.65 -10.83
N CYS A 109 0.98 -16.89 -10.86
CA CYS A 109 2.30 -17.20 -10.33
C CYS A 109 3.40 -16.47 -11.11
N PRO A 110 4.48 -16.01 -10.43
CA PRO A 110 5.67 -15.53 -11.11
C PRO A 110 6.20 -16.61 -12.05
N GLN A 111 6.45 -16.24 -13.30
CA GLN A 111 7.08 -17.13 -14.28
C GLN A 111 8.46 -16.60 -14.60
N ASP A 112 9.48 -17.37 -14.24
CA ASP A 112 10.86 -17.03 -14.51
C ASP A 112 11.18 -17.14 -16.00
N CYS A 113 12.15 -16.36 -16.44
CA CYS A 113 12.64 -16.47 -17.81
C CYS A 113 13.29 -17.83 -18.05
N VAL A 114 12.83 -18.52 -19.10
CA VAL A 114 13.41 -19.78 -19.56
C VAL A 114 14.23 -19.50 -20.81
N VAL A 115 15.48 -19.97 -20.82
CA VAL A 115 16.43 -19.80 -21.93
C VAL A 115 16.89 -21.16 -22.44
N THR A 116 17.32 -21.22 -23.69
CA THR A 116 17.93 -22.44 -24.26
C THR A 116 19.30 -22.70 -23.65
N GLU A 117 19.83 -23.89 -23.91
CA GLU A 117 21.26 -24.12 -23.79
C GLU A 117 22.03 -23.17 -24.72
N PHE A 118 23.29 -22.92 -24.36
CA PHE A 118 24.18 -22.15 -25.23
C PHE A 118 24.50 -22.91 -26.50
N THR A 119 24.62 -22.17 -27.60
CA THR A 119 25.27 -22.67 -28.81
C THR A 119 26.71 -23.11 -28.48
N PRO A 120 27.30 -23.98 -29.31
CA PRO A 120 28.74 -24.18 -29.29
C PRO A 120 29.49 -22.85 -29.39
N TRP A 121 30.68 -22.79 -28.81
CA TRP A 121 31.57 -21.65 -28.95
C TRP A 121 31.87 -21.38 -30.42
N THR A 122 31.81 -20.11 -30.82
CA THR A 122 32.23 -19.70 -32.16
C THR A 122 33.71 -20.03 -32.38
N THR A 123 34.13 -20.09 -33.64
CA THR A 123 35.56 -20.14 -33.96
C THR A 123 36.28 -18.94 -33.36
N CYS A 124 37.50 -19.15 -32.84
CA CYS A 124 38.32 -18.08 -32.30
C CYS A 124 38.50 -16.97 -33.35
N SER A 125 38.31 -15.72 -32.92
CA SER A 125 38.45 -14.54 -33.78
C SER A 125 39.84 -14.39 -34.39
N LYS A 126 40.85 -15.05 -33.81
CA LYS A 126 42.22 -15.10 -34.34
C LYS A 126 42.62 -16.54 -34.66
N THR A 127 43.50 -16.67 -35.64
CA THR A 127 44.12 -17.95 -36.02
C THR A 127 45.34 -18.30 -35.18
N CYS A 128 45.93 -17.31 -34.49
CA CYS A 128 47.13 -17.47 -33.65
C CYS A 128 47.11 -16.49 -32.45
N GLY A 129 47.80 -16.83 -31.36
CA GLY A 129 47.85 -16.05 -30.12
C GLY A 129 46.52 -16.02 -29.34
N LEU A 130 46.33 -14.97 -28.52
CA LEU A 130 45.10 -14.78 -27.75
C LEU A 130 43.99 -14.15 -28.60
N GLY A 131 42.89 -14.90 -28.79
CA GLY A 131 41.67 -14.41 -29.42
C GLY A 131 40.44 -14.55 -28.52
N LEU A 132 39.28 -14.21 -29.07
CA LEU A 132 38.01 -14.26 -28.38
C LEU A 132 37.08 -15.26 -29.06
N GLN A 133 36.30 -15.96 -28.25
CA GLN A 133 35.17 -16.76 -28.68
C GLN A 133 33.93 -16.30 -27.93
N ASN A 134 32.77 -16.43 -28.58
CA ASN A 134 31.50 -16.17 -27.95
C ASN A 134 30.56 -17.37 -28.13
N ARG A 135 29.56 -17.45 -27.27
CA ARG A 135 28.42 -18.33 -27.45
C ARG A 135 27.16 -17.59 -27.07
N VAL A 136 26.06 -17.98 -27.68
CA VAL A 136 24.77 -17.32 -27.51
C VAL A 136 23.69 -18.33 -27.12
N ARG A 137 22.66 -17.86 -26.43
CA ARG A 137 21.44 -18.62 -26.18
C ARG A 137 20.23 -17.71 -26.41
N SER A 138 19.08 -18.32 -26.63
CA SER A 138 17.84 -17.60 -26.91
C SER A 138 16.85 -17.73 -25.76
N VAL A 139 15.94 -16.77 -25.65
CA VAL A 139 14.83 -16.82 -24.69
C VAL A 139 13.74 -17.72 -25.27
N VAL A 140 13.37 -18.75 -24.51
CA VAL A 140 12.26 -19.66 -24.83
C VAL A 140 10.96 -19.10 -24.26
N ALA A 141 10.99 -18.61 -23.02
CA ALA A 141 9.86 -17.95 -22.38
C ALA A 141 10.34 -16.69 -21.64
N PRO A 142 9.75 -15.52 -21.90
CA PRO A 142 10.08 -14.30 -21.18
C PRO A 142 9.58 -14.35 -19.72
N PRO A 143 10.15 -13.52 -18.82
CA PRO A 143 9.66 -13.44 -17.46
C PRO A 143 8.29 -12.77 -17.41
N LEU A 144 7.35 -13.34 -16.64
CA LEU A 144 6.00 -12.80 -16.44
C LEU A 144 5.68 -12.69 -14.95
N PHE A 145 4.74 -11.79 -14.62
CA PHE A 145 4.15 -11.65 -13.28
C PHE A 145 5.18 -11.50 -12.14
N GLY A 146 6.27 -10.78 -12.40
CA GLY A 146 7.34 -10.54 -11.41
C GLY A 146 8.34 -11.69 -11.28
N GLY A 147 8.34 -12.65 -12.20
CA GLY A 147 9.37 -13.69 -12.27
C GLY A 147 10.77 -13.16 -12.54
N LEU A 148 11.77 -14.01 -12.30
CA LEU A 148 13.18 -13.65 -12.43
C LEU A 148 13.56 -13.28 -13.87
N PRO A 149 14.34 -12.20 -14.06
CA PRO A 149 14.76 -11.77 -15.39
C PRO A 149 15.66 -12.82 -16.06
N CYS A 150 15.73 -12.74 -17.39
CA CYS A 150 16.58 -13.64 -18.16
C CYS A 150 18.05 -13.51 -17.74
N PRO A 151 18.76 -14.64 -17.55
CA PRO A 151 20.20 -14.59 -17.36
C PRO A 151 20.91 -14.16 -18.67
N ASN A 152 22.20 -13.83 -18.60
CA ASN A 152 22.97 -13.36 -19.76
C ASN A 152 22.81 -14.27 -20.98
N LEU A 153 22.41 -13.69 -22.12
CA LEU A 153 22.17 -14.42 -23.37
C LEU A 153 23.45 -14.65 -24.18
N THR A 154 24.49 -13.87 -23.88
CA THR A 154 25.78 -13.89 -24.56
C THR A 154 26.88 -14.11 -23.54
N GLU A 155 27.81 -15.00 -23.86
CA GLU A 155 29.00 -15.24 -23.06
C GLU A 155 30.25 -15.14 -23.93
N PHE A 156 31.32 -14.61 -23.34
CA PHE A 156 32.61 -14.41 -24.01
C PHE A 156 33.70 -15.10 -23.22
N GLN A 157 34.63 -15.75 -23.93
CA GLN A 157 35.82 -16.34 -23.33
C GLN A 157 37.05 -16.09 -24.20
N THR A 158 38.22 -16.04 -23.57
CA THR A 158 39.51 -16.03 -24.24
C THR A 158 39.85 -17.41 -24.78
N ALA A 159 40.29 -17.48 -26.03
CA ALA A 159 40.74 -18.71 -26.66
C ALA A 159 42.24 -18.61 -26.98
N GLU A 160 42.99 -19.60 -26.51
CA GLU A 160 44.41 -19.74 -26.80
C GLU A 160 44.60 -20.49 -28.12
N ARG A 161 45.24 -19.84 -29.07
CA ARG A 161 45.69 -20.44 -30.33
C ARG A 161 47.22 -20.52 -30.33
N PRO A 162 47.83 -21.36 -31.19
CA PRO A 162 49.27 -21.41 -31.35
C PRO A 162 49.87 -20.02 -31.54
N GLU A 163 51.06 -19.79 -31.00
CA GLU A 163 51.73 -18.50 -31.13
C GLU A 163 51.85 -18.09 -32.59
N CYS A 164 51.56 -16.81 -32.86
CA CYS A 164 51.70 -16.27 -34.21
C CYS A 164 53.17 -16.32 -34.60
N LYS A 165 53.48 -17.02 -35.69
CA LYS A 165 54.76 -16.83 -36.39
C LYS A 165 54.72 -15.47 -37.07
N LEU A 166 55.11 -14.43 -36.34
CA LEU A 166 55.45 -13.16 -36.95
C LEU A 166 56.75 -13.35 -37.74
N PRO A 167 56.83 -12.91 -39.02
CA PRO A 167 58.10 -12.46 -39.55
C PRO A 167 58.63 -11.39 -38.60
N SER A 168 59.86 -11.58 -38.12
CA SER A 168 60.55 -10.68 -37.22
C SER A 168 60.55 -9.26 -37.78
N LEU A 169 59.67 -8.41 -37.26
CA LEU A 169 59.82 -6.96 -37.40
C LEU A 169 60.91 -6.52 -36.41
N PRO A 170 61.86 -5.68 -36.85
CA PRO A 170 62.93 -5.17 -36.00
C PRO A 170 62.35 -4.34 -34.84
N PRO A 171 63.05 -4.30 -33.69
CA PRO A 171 62.56 -3.62 -32.50
C PRO A 171 62.39 -2.11 -32.76
N PRO A 172 61.32 -1.47 -32.23
CA PRO A 172 61.23 -0.02 -32.25
C PRO A 172 62.28 0.57 -31.29
N PRO A 173 62.86 1.75 -31.61
CA PRO A 173 63.84 2.40 -30.76
C PRO A 173 63.22 2.81 -29.43
N THR A 174 63.94 2.52 -28.36
CA THR A 174 63.66 2.92 -26.98
C THR A 174 63.72 4.44 -26.84
N SER A 175 62.58 5.09 -26.60
CA SER A 175 62.54 6.43 -26.02
C SER A 175 62.01 6.35 -24.59
N SER A 176 62.93 6.48 -23.63
CA SER A 176 62.66 6.74 -22.23
C SER A 176 62.09 8.14 -22.04
N ALA A 177 60.93 8.26 -21.38
CA ALA A 177 60.68 9.16 -20.24
C ALA A 177 59.19 9.45 -20.07
N THR A 178 58.59 8.93 -19.00
CA THR A 178 57.48 9.61 -18.31
C THR A 178 57.62 9.36 -16.81
N PRO A 179 57.44 10.40 -15.98
CA PRO A 179 57.76 10.35 -14.57
C PRO A 179 56.75 9.53 -13.75
N SER A 180 57.26 9.00 -12.65
CA SER A 180 56.55 8.26 -11.62
C SER A 180 55.41 9.09 -11.00
N ARG A 181 54.20 8.53 -11.03
CA ARG A 181 53.08 9.03 -10.23
C ARG A 181 53.30 8.61 -8.77
N THR A 182 53.71 9.56 -7.94
CA THR A 182 53.88 9.37 -6.50
C THR A 182 52.55 9.04 -5.82
N ALA A 183 52.56 7.97 -5.02
CA ALA A 183 51.49 7.60 -4.13
C ALA A 183 51.32 8.66 -3.03
N ARG A 184 50.14 9.27 -2.96
CA ARG A 184 49.77 10.18 -1.87
C ARG A 184 49.46 9.35 -0.62
N GLN A 185 50.40 9.30 0.31
CA GLN A 185 50.15 8.80 1.66
C GLN A 185 49.25 9.80 2.41
N ALA A 186 48.01 9.41 2.70
CA ALA A 186 47.16 10.10 3.66
C ALA A 186 47.39 9.50 5.05
N ARG A 187 47.82 10.34 5.99
CA ARG A 187 47.99 10.00 7.41
C ARG A 187 46.67 9.51 8.01
N ARG A 188 46.67 8.29 8.56
CA ARG A 188 45.69 7.84 9.56
C ARG A 188 45.72 8.80 10.76
N ARG A 189 44.62 9.51 11.02
CA ARG A 189 44.34 10.10 12.33
C ARG A 189 43.53 9.10 13.16
N LYS A 190 44.03 8.89 14.36
CA LYS A 190 43.50 8.07 15.46
C LYS A 190 42.06 8.52 15.79
N GLY A 191 41.08 7.69 15.50
CA GLY A 191 39.73 7.83 16.05
C GLY A 191 39.79 7.61 17.55
N LYS A 192 39.44 8.64 18.32
CA LYS A 192 39.31 8.61 19.77
C LYS A 192 37.87 8.23 20.09
N GLU A 193 37.69 7.14 20.82
CA GLU A 193 36.41 6.78 21.44
C GLU A 193 35.81 7.98 22.18
N ARG A 194 34.56 8.31 21.88
CA ARG A 194 33.71 9.09 22.78
C ARG A 194 32.70 8.13 23.38
N LYS A 195 33.02 7.73 24.61
CA LYS A 195 32.15 7.10 25.58
C LYS A 195 30.87 7.92 25.69
N GLY A 196 29.73 7.31 25.39
CA GLY A 196 28.43 7.85 25.73
C GLY A 196 28.29 7.92 27.24
N ASN A 197 27.88 9.08 27.74
CA ASN A 197 27.27 9.19 29.06
C ASN A 197 25.90 9.83 28.83
N ARG A 198 24.86 9.01 28.83
CA ARG A 198 23.47 9.48 28.87
C ARG A 198 23.08 9.54 30.34
N ASP A 199 22.75 10.75 30.76
CA ASP A 199 22.33 11.10 32.10
C ASP A 199 21.03 10.33 32.51
N PRO A 200 20.99 9.64 33.67
CA PRO A 200 19.86 8.79 34.08
C PRO A 200 18.58 9.56 34.49
N GLU A 201 18.63 10.87 34.72
CA GLU A 201 17.48 11.59 35.31
C GLU A 201 16.34 11.93 34.34
N MET A 202 16.58 11.93 33.02
CA MET A 202 15.53 12.30 32.05
C MET A 202 14.57 11.14 31.68
N ARG A 203 14.79 9.92 32.20
CA ARG A 203 13.98 8.73 31.86
C ARG A 203 12.88 8.41 32.87
N GLU A 204 12.95 8.94 34.08
CA GLU A 204 11.95 8.70 35.14
C GLU A 204 10.83 9.76 35.21
N LEU A 205 11.04 10.97 34.66
CA LEU A 205 9.95 11.94 34.51
C LEU A 205 8.89 11.56 33.46
N ILE A 206 9.24 10.72 32.48
CA ILE A 206 8.32 10.33 31.38
C ILE A 206 7.43 9.14 31.77
N LYS A 207 7.87 8.26 32.69
CA LYS A 207 7.04 7.15 33.20
C LYS A 207 5.99 7.62 34.23
N SER A 208 6.34 8.60 35.06
CA SER A 208 5.45 9.21 36.06
C SER A 208 4.19 9.87 35.46
N LYS A 209 4.30 10.41 34.24
CA LYS A 209 3.17 11.09 33.56
C LYS A 209 2.22 10.15 32.81
N ARG A 210 2.57 8.87 32.61
CA ARG A 210 1.72 7.86 31.93
C ARG A 210 0.89 6.99 32.89
N ASN A 211 1.31 6.81 34.14
CA ASN A 211 0.56 6.00 35.11
C ASN A 211 -0.52 6.76 35.88
N ARG A 212 -0.49 8.11 35.91
CA ARG A 212 -1.52 8.90 36.57
C ARG A 212 -2.80 9.08 35.75
N ASN A 213 -2.76 8.76 34.45
CA ASN A 213 -3.91 8.87 33.54
C ASN A 213 -4.58 7.51 33.25
N ARG A 214 -4.12 6.43 33.89
CA ARG A 214 -4.66 5.06 33.74
C ARG A 214 -5.51 4.60 34.93
N LEU A 215 -5.59 5.42 36.00
CA LEU A 215 -6.34 5.12 37.23
C LEU A 215 -7.66 5.91 37.38
N ASN A 216 -8.00 6.78 36.43
CA ASN A 216 -9.26 7.55 36.43
C ASN A 216 -10.28 7.04 35.38
N ARG A 217 -10.25 5.75 35.02
CA ARG A 217 -11.10 5.20 33.93
C ARG A 217 -11.84 3.91 34.29
N LEU A 218 -12.06 3.66 35.58
CA LEU A 218 -12.68 2.43 36.09
C LEU A 218 -13.83 2.70 37.06
N GLU A 219 -14.64 3.74 36.82
CA GLU A 219 -15.98 3.85 37.40
C GLU A 219 -16.89 4.54 36.40
N ASP A 220 -17.69 3.77 35.66
CA ASP A 220 -19.03 4.18 35.22
C ASP A 220 -19.72 2.97 34.56
N ASP A 221 -20.49 2.22 35.34
CA ASP A 221 -21.24 1.04 34.88
C ASP A 221 -22.69 1.06 35.38
N LEU A 222 -23.35 2.23 35.35
CA LEU A 222 -24.66 2.41 35.98
C LEU A 222 -25.74 3.14 35.14
N TRP A 223 -25.68 3.13 33.80
CA TRP A 223 -26.77 3.68 32.97
C TRP A 223 -26.93 2.93 31.65
N ASN A 224 -27.99 2.12 31.53
CA ASN A 224 -28.38 1.49 30.26
C ASN A 224 -29.46 2.33 29.53
N ILE A 225 -29.36 2.35 28.20
CA ILE A 225 -30.25 3.09 27.28
C ILE A 225 -31.51 2.26 27.00
N GLU A 226 -32.69 2.87 27.17
CA GLU A 226 -33.96 2.36 26.62
C GLU A 226 -34.50 3.31 25.54
N ILE A 227 -35.01 2.73 24.44
CA ILE A 227 -35.48 3.46 23.25
C ILE A 227 -37.01 3.60 23.32
N GLY A 228 -37.49 4.83 23.54
CA GLY A 228 -38.88 5.22 23.32
C GLY A 228 -39.07 5.90 21.95
N TYR A 229 -40.21 5.67 21.29
CA TYR A 229 -40.54 6.29 19.99
C TYR A 229 -41.51 7.45 20.17
N GLN A 230 -41.19 8.61 19.57
CA GLN A 230 -42.10 9.74 19.44
C GLN A 230 -42.23 10.09 17.95
N TYR A 231 -43.45 10.14 17.43
CA TYR A 231 -43.70 10.51 16.03
C TYR A 231 -43.93 12.02 15.91
N ARG A 232 -43.42 12.60 14.83
CA ARG A 232 -43.79 13.95 14.38
C ARG A 232 -44.03 13.90 12.87
N GLN A 233 -45.02 14.64 12.40
CA GLN A 233 -45.22 14.83 10.97
C GLN A 233 -44.12 15.75 10.43
N VAL A 234 -43.45 15.31 9.36
CA VAL A 234 -42.44 16.09 8.65
C VAL A 234 -42.89 16.20 7.20
N VAL A 235 -42.73 17.39 6.62
CA VAL A 235 -43.09 17.70 5.24
C VAL A 235 -41.82 18.05 4.49
N CYS A 236 -41.66 17.48 3.29
CA CYS A 236 -40.50 17.76 2.44
C CYS A 236 -40.71 19.10 1.73
N VAL A 237 -39.77 20.03 1.93
CA VAL A 237 -39.78 21.35 1.29
C VAL A 237 -38.70 21.38 0.22
N HIS A 238 -39.08 21.68 -1.02
CA HIS A 238 -38.16 21.85 -2.12
C HIS A 238 -37.34 23.14 -1.95
N ARG A 239 -36.20 23.28 -2.64
CA ARG A 239 -35.30 24.45 -2.54
C ARG A 239 -35.97 25.78 -2.95
N ASN A 240 -37.08 25.72 -3.67
CA ASN A 240 -37.92 26.86 -4.05
C ASN A 240 -39.06 27.15 -3.03
N GLY A 241 -39.12 26.45 -1.90
CA GLY A 241 -40.13 26.63 -0.86
C GLY A 241 -41.43 25.83 -1.04
N SER A 242 -41.59 25.06 -2.13
CA SER A 242 -42.80 24.25 -2.34
C SER A 242 -42.81 22.99 -1.49
N THR A 243 -43.96 22.66 -0.88
CA THR A 243 -44.15 21.43 -0.09
C THR A 243 -44.90 20.38 -0.89
N VAL A 244 -44.39 19.14 -0.88
CA VAL A 244 -45.09 17.99 -1.45
C VAL A 244 -45.52 17.08 -0.30
N SER A 245 -46.78 16.66 -0.29
CA SER A 245 -47.28 15.63 0.62
C SER A 245 -46.62 14.29 0.29
N LEU A 246 -46.12 13.60 1.32
CA LEU A 246 -45.60 12.23 1.24
C LEU A 246 -46.55 11.28 0.52
#